data_AF-A0A7V4W6F4-F1
#
_entry.id   AF-A0A7V4W6F4-F1
#
_cell.length_a   1.000
_cell.length_b   1.000
_cell.length_c   1.000
_cell.angle_alpha   90.00
_cell.angle_beta   90.00
_cell.angle_gamma   90.00
#
_symmetry.space_group_name_H-M   'P 1'
#
loop_
_entity.id
_entity.type
_entity.pdbx_description
1 polymer ?
#
loop_
_entity_poly.entity_id
_entity_poly.type
_entity_poly.pdbx_seq_one_letter_code
_entity_poly.pdbx_strand_id
1 'polypeptide(L)'
;MITGINETFPHEGVEYHLQIEDLDRERVLEARVYVGGRILFQRRQEYGSLREDPAGPGIEEKVREEMERLRALVCAAIVRGRIRA
;
A
#
# COMPACT_ATOMS: atom_id res chain seq x y z
N MET A 1 6.61 9.70 11.87
CA MET A 1 5.44 10.25 11.14
C MET A 1 4.62 9.05 10.69
N ILE A 2 3.30 9.00 10.87
CA ILE A 2 2.49 7.90 10.31
C ILE A 2 2.38 8.15 8.80
N THR A 3 3.32 7.64 8.02
CA THR A 3 3.23 7.60 6.56
C THR A 3 2.26 6.48 6.22
N GLY A 4 1.07 6.85 5.74
CA GLY A 4 0.09 5.92 5.22
C GLY A 4 -0.62 6.55 4.03
N ILE A 5 -1.10 5.69 3.13
CA ILE A 5 -1.95 6.09 2.01
C ILE A 5 -3.37 5.73 2.40
N ASN A 6 -4.29 6.68 2.25
CA ASN A 6 -5.72 6.44 2.35
C ASN A 6 -6.40 7.19 1.22
N GLU A 7 -6.87 6.48 0.22
CA GLU A 7 -7.46 7.07 -0.98
C GLU A 7 -8.67 6.28 -1.47
N THR A 8 -9.53 7.00 -2.19
CA THR A 8 -10.62 6.42 -2.95
C THR A 8 -10.18 6.25 -4.41
N PHE A 9 -10.37 5.05 -4.95
CA PHE A 9 -10.06 4.68 -6.33
C PHE A 9 -11.34 4.22 -7.06
N PRO A 10 -12.02 5.10 -7.81
CA PRO A 10 -13.19 4.74 -8.60
C PRO A 10 -12.80 3.91 -9.83
N HIS A 11 -13.42 2.74 -10.01
CA HIS A 11 -13.22 1.92 -11.19
C HIS A 11 -14.48 1.11 -11.52
N GLU A 12 -14.93 1.15 -12.78
CA GLU A 12 -16.12 0.41 -13.27
C GLU A 12 -17.40 0.61 -12.42
N GLY A 13 -17.61 1.83 -11.92
CA GLY A 13 -18.79 2.16 -11.09
C GLY A 13 -18.70 1.67 -9.64
N VAL A 14 -17.58 1.08 -9.23
CA VAL A 14 -17.29 0.68 -7.85
C VAL A 14 -16.30 1.65 -7.23
N GLU A 15 -16.59 2.08 -6.01
CA GLU A 15 -15.70 2.92 -5.19
C GLU A 15 -14.84 2.03 -4.30
N TYR A 16 -13.57 1.84 -4.67
CA TYR A 16 -12.62 1.09 -3.85
C TYR A 16 -11.91 2.04 -2.88
N HIS A 17 -11.86 1.70 -1.60
CA HIS A 17 -11.03 2.41 -0.63
C HIS A 17 -9.72 1.67 -0.43
N LEU A 18 -8.60 2.28 -0.82
CA LEU A 18 -7.26 1.75 -0.63
C LEU A 18 -6.63 2.38 0.60
N GLN A 19 -6.23 1.54 1.55
CA GLN A 19 -5.45 1.91 2.72
C GLN A 19 -4.10 1.19 2.67
N ILE A 20 -2.99 1.91 2.77
CA ILE A 20 -1.66 1.33 2.96
C ILE A 20 -1.06 1.94 4.21
N GLU A 21 -0.65 1.10 5.14
CA GLU A 21 -0.06 1.51 6.41
C GLU A 21 1.34 0.94 6.59
N ASP A 22 2.22 1.76 7.14
CA ASP A 22 3.50 1.31 7.63
C ASP A 22 3.39 0.81 9.08
N LEU A 23 3.53 -0.50 9.26
CA LEU A 23 3.64 -1.16 10.54
C LEU A 23 5.12 -1.15 10.98
N ASP A 24 5.63 0.05 11.25
CA ASP A 24 7.06 0.38 11.53
C ASP A 24 7.76 -0.64 12.44
N ARG A 25 7.12 -1.03 13.55
CA ARG A 25 7.65 -2.02 14.51
C ARG A 25 7.94 -3.38 13.90
N GLU A 26 7.12 -3.79 12.93
CA GLU A 26 7.21 -5.07 12.24
C GLU A 26 7.99 -4.94 10.92
N ARG A 27 8.32 -3.71 10.51
CA ARG A 27 8.95 -3.39 9.23
C ARG A 27 8.15 -3.95 8.05
N VAL A 28 6.83 -3.77 8.11
CA VAL A 28 5.85 -4.29 7.14
C VAL A 28 4.97 -3.16 6.63
N LEU A 29 4.79 -3.09 5.31
CA LEU A 29 3.70 -2.35 4.71
C LEU A 29 2.48 -3.25 4.58
N GLU A 30 1.33 -2.80 5.08
CA GLU A 30 0.05 -3.49 4.91
C GLU A 30 -0.86 -2.69 3.98
N ALA A 31 -1.24 -3.29 2.85
CA ALA A 31 -2.25 -2.77 1.95
C ALA A 31 -3.59 -3.49 2.14
N ARG A 32 -4.67 -2.72 2.25
CA ARG A 32 -6.06 -3.18 2.38
C ARG A 32 -6.93 -2.46 1.36
N VAL A 33 -7.81 -3.21 0.70
CA VAL A 33 -8.83 -2.65 -0.22
C VAL A 33 -10.21 -2.96 0.33
N TYR A 34 -11.05 -1.95 0.43
CA TYR A 34 -12.42 -2.07 0.91
C TYR A 34 -13.44 -1.64 -0.13
N VAL A 35 -14.61 -2.26 -0.12
CA VAL A 35 -15.83 -1.77 -0.76
C VAL A 35 -16.99 -1.94 0.21
N GLY A 36 -17.74 -0.87 0.50
CA GLY A 36 -18.89 -0.93 1.42
C GLY A 36 -18.57 -1.50 2.80
N GLY A 37 -17.36 -1.23 3.33
CA GLY A 37 -16.90 -1.73 4.63
C GLY A 37 -16.39 -3.18 4.65
N ARG A 38 -16.39 -3.89 3.52
CA ARG A 38 -15.83 -5.25 3.41
C ARG A 38 -14.42 -5.21 2.84
N ILE A 39 -13.49 -5.95 3.45
CA ILE A 39 -12.14 -6.15 2.89
C ILE A 39 -12.24 -7.09 1.68
N LEU A 40 -11.84 -6.61 0.52
CA LEU A 40 -11.72 -7.40 -0.71
C LEU A 40 -10.31 -7.96 -0.91
N PHE A 41 -9.32 -7.27 -0.37
CA PHE A 41 -7.92 -7.66 -0.49
C PHE A 41 -7.14 -7.17 0.71
N GLN A 42 -6.22 -8.01 1.20
CA GLN A 42 -5.22 -7.66 2.19
C GLN A 42 -3.89 -8.26 1.76
N ARG A 43 -2.83 -7.46 1.84
CA ARG A 43 -1.46 -7.90 1.59
C ARG A 43 -0.51 -7.24 2.56
N ARG A 44 0.36 -8.07 3.14
CA ARG A 44 1.49 -7.65 3.94
C ARG A 44 2.76 -7.81 3.11
N GLN A 45 3.62 -6.78 3.13
CA GLN A 45 4.91 -6.77 2.44
C GLN A 45 5.99 -6.32 3.44
N GLU A 46 6.88 -7.24 3.77
CA GLU A 46 8.05 -6.92 4.58
C GLU A 46 9.02 -6.01 3.80
N TYR A 47 9.58 -5.03 4.49
CA TYR A 47 10.67 -4.19 4.01
C TYR A 47 11.89 -4.26 4.95
N GLY A 48 11.98 -5.32 5.76
CA GLY A 48 13.08 -5.57 6.69
C GLY A 48 14.48 -5.60 6.04
N SER A 49 14.55 -5.81 4.73
CA SER A 49 15.79 -5.75 3.95
C SER A 49 16.29 -4.34 3.68
N LEU A 50 15.45 -3.31 3.80
CA LEU A 50 15.86 -1.92 3.63
C LEU A 50 16.89 -1.56 4.72
N ARG A 51 17.93 -0.83 4.34
CA ARG A 51 18.98 -0.40 5.27
C ARG A 51 19.17 1.10 5.17
N GLU A 52 19.56 1.71 6.28
CA GLU A 52 20.10 3.06 6.25
C GLU A 52 21.35 3.07 5.36
N ASP A 53 21.44 4.10 4.54
CA ASP A 53 22.61 4.36 3.69
C ASP A 53 23.05 5.79 3.99
N PRO A 54 24.26 5.99 4.57
CA PRO A 54 24.76 7.33 4.90
C PRO A 54 24.94 8.25 3.68
N ALA A 55 25.07 7.67 2.48
CA ALA A 55 25.26 8.40 1.23
C ALA A 55 23.99 8.42 0.35
N GLY A 56 22.90 7.79 0.80
CA GLY A 56 21.68 7.59 0.03
C GLY A 56 20.42 8.12 0.71
N PRO A 57 19.25 7.85 0.13
CA PRO A 57 17.96 8.22 0.72
C PRO A 57 17.81 7.65 2.14
N GLY A 58 17.20 8.43 3.02
CA GLY A 58 16.86 7.98 4.37
C GLY A 58 15.91 6.78 4.34
N ILE A 59 15.87 6.00 5.42
CA ILE A 59 14.98 4.83 5.51
C ILE A 59 13.51 5.21 5.27
N GLU A 60 13.08 6.37 5.75
CA GLU A 60 11.72 6.88 5.55
C GLU A 60 11.37 7.12 4.07
N GLU A 61 12.31 7.63 3.29
CA GLU A 61 12.13 7.86 1.85
C GLU A 61 12.03 6.53 1.10
N LYS A 62 12.88 5.56 1.44
CA LYS A 62 12.82 4.19 0.88
C LYS A 62 11.50 3.50 1.20
N VAL A 63 10.98 3.65 2.42
CA VAL A 63 9.67 3.09 2.80
C VAL A 63 8.54 3.77 2.02
N ARG A 64 8.61 5.09 1.84
CA ARG A 64 7.65 5.84 1.02
C ARG A 64 7.64 5.36 -0.43
N GLU A 65 8.81 5.13 -1.03
CA GLU A 65 8.91 4.58 -2.39
C GLU A 65 8.26 3.18 -2.50
N GLU A 66 8.52 2.29 -1.54
CA GLU A 66 7.89 0.96 -1.52
C GLU A 66 6.37 1.05 -1.33
N MET A 67 5.89 2.02 -0.55
CA MET A 67 4.46 2.29 -0.38
C MET A 67 3.79 2.72 -1.68
N GLU A 68 4.41 3.63 -2.43
CA GLU A 68 3.91 4.07 -3.74
C GLU A 68 3.94 2.94 -4.78
N ARG A 69 4.97 2.09 -4.76
CA ARG A 69 5.02 0.88 -5.60
C ARG A 69 3.88 -0.07 -5.26
N LEU A 70 3.64 -0.32 -3.98
CA LEU A 70 2.55 -1.18 -3.52
C LEU A 70 1.19 -0.60 -3.93
N ARG A 71 0.99 0.71 -3.79
CA ARG A 71 -0.20 1.42 -4.30
C ARG A 71 -0.41 1.17 -5.79
N ALA A 72 0.60 1.44 -6.61
CA ALA A 72 0.50 1.25 -8.07
C ALA A 72 0.15 -0.20 -8.44
N LEU A 73 0.75 -1.18 -7.75
CA LEU A 73 0.47 -2.60 -7.94
C LEU A 73 -0.97 -2.98 -7.58
N VAL A 74 -1.49 -2.45 -6.48
CA VAL A 74 -2.88 -2.72 -6.04
C VAL A 74 -3.88 -2.08 -6.99
N CYS A 75 -3.70 -0.82 -7.37
CA CYS A 75 -4.55 -0.16 -8.37
C CYS A 75 -4.54 -0.90 -9.71
N ALA A 76 -3.37 -1.36 -10.17
CA ALA A 76 -3.27 -2.18 -11.38
C ALA A 76 -3.99 -3.54 -11.24
N ALA A 77 -4.03 -4.13 -10.05
CA ALA A 77 -4.76 -5.37 -9.79
C ALA A 77 -6.28 -5.16 -9.82
N ILE A 78 -6.78 -4.00 -9.34
CA ILE A 78 -8.18 -3.59 -9.49
C ILE A 78 -8.52 -3.43 -10.97
N VAL A 79 -7.74 -2.66 -11.72
CA VAL A 79 -7.97 -2.41 -13.15
C VAL A 79 -7.95 -3.70 -13.99
N ARG A 80 -7.17 -4.70 -13.58
CA ARG A 80 -7.10 -6.00 -14.25
C ARG A 80 -8.19 -6.98 -13.78
N GLY A 81 -9.11 -6.56 -12.91
CA GLY A 81 -10.18 -7.39 -12.36
C GLY A 81 -9.70 -8.52 -11.43
N ARG A 82 -8.47 -8.44 -10.92
CA ARG A 82 -7.92 -9.41 -9.95
C ARG A 82 -8.38 -9.13 -8.53
N ILE A 83 -8.69 -7.86 -8.22
CA ILE A 83 -9.38 -7.41 -7.02
C ILE A 83 -10.70 -6.80 -7.49
N ARG A 84 -11.83 -7.32 -7.03
CA ARG A 84 -13.16 -6.86 -7.42
C ARG A 84 -14.19 -7.19 -6.32
N ALA A 85 -15.27 -6.42 -6.29
CA ALA A 85 -16.41 -6.63 -5.39
C ALA A 85 -17.25 -7.86 -5.78
#